data_AF-A0A3E0HD37-F1
#
_entry.id   AF-A0A3E0HD37-F1
#
_cell.length_a   1.000
_cell.length_b   1.000
_cell.length_c   1.000
_cell.angle_alpha   90.00
_cell.angle_beta   90.00
_cell.angle_gamma   90.00
#
_symmetry.space_group_name_H-M   'P 1'
#
loop_
_entity.id
_entity.type
_entity.pdbx_description
1 polymer ?
#
loop_
_entity_poly.entity_id
_entity_poly.type
_entity_poly.pdbx_seq_one_letter_code
_entity_poly.pdbx_strand_id
1 'polypeptide(L)' 'MKFTSTRHPELIVHDLGVVFVDGEAEVTDKATIEALRGLPAELGVRAVGGRPAASRPTD' A
#
# COMPACT_ATOMS: atom_id res chain seq x y z
N MET A 1 6.91 6.55 -5.23
CA MET A 1 6.91 5.98 -3.86
C MET A 1 6.61 4.49 -3.98
N LYS A 2 7.33 3.64 -3.26
CA LYS A 2 7.22 2.19 -3.39
C LYS A 2 6.29 1.61 -2.33
N PHE A 3 5.41 0.70 -2.70
CA PHE A 3 4.61 -0.09 -1.79
C PHE A 3 5.03 -1.55 -1.87
N THR A 4 4.97 -2.25 -0.74
CA THR A 4 5.21 -3.68 -0.68
C THR A 4 3.97 -4.39 -0.15
N SER A 5 3.71 -5.59 -0.66
CA SER A 5 2.65 -6.47 -0.25
C SER A 5 3.25 -7.84 0.06
N THR A 6 3.39 -8.16 1.35
CA THR A 6 3.99 -9.44 1.79
C THR A 6 3.00 -10.60 1.78
N ARG A 7 1.70 -10.31 1.77
CA ARG A 7 0.63 -11.34 1.77
C ARG A 7 0.22 -11.73 0.37
N HIS A 8 0.22 -10.77 -0.56
CA HIS A 8 -0.25 -10.95 -1.93
C HIS A 8 0.80 -10.35 -2.88
N PRO A 9 1.79 -11.14 -3.31
CA PRO A 9 2.89 -10.63 -4.13
C PRO A 9 2.44 -10.17 -5.53
N GLU A 10 1.34 -10.71 -6.04
CA GLU A 10 0.76 -10.37 -7.35
C GLU A 10 -0.60 -9.65 -7.21
N LEU A 11 -0.75 -8.80 -6.17
CA LEU A 11 -1.98 -8.06 -5.93
C LEU A 11 -2.25 -7.04 -7.05
N ILE A 12 -3.48 -7.00 -7.55
CA ILE A 12 -3.93 -6.01 -8.53
C ILE A 12 -5.05 -5.18 -7.91
N VAL A 13 -4.85 -3.87 -7.81
CA VAL A 13 -5.87 -2.91 -7.38
C VAL A 13 -6.40 -2.20 -8.62
N HIS A 14 -7.43 -2.79 -9.25
CA HIS A 14 -8.01 -2.29 -10.49
C HIS A 14 -8.50 -0.84 -10.42
N ASP A 15 -9.13 -0.46 -9.30
CA ASP A 15 -9.66 0.89 -9.08
C ASP A 15 -8.56 1.96 -9.09
N LEU A 16 -7.37 1.60 -8.62
CA LEU A 16 -6.21 2.49 -8.53
C LEU A 16 -5.21 2.30 -9.68
N GLY A 17 -5.42 1.31 -10.55
CA GLY A 17 -4.49 0.93 -11.60
C GLY A 17 -3.13 0.43 -11.08
N VAL A 18 -3.08 -0.11 -9.86
CA VAL A 18 -1.82 -0.55 -9.22
C VAL A 18 -1.66 -2.06 -9.37
N VAL A 19 -0.49 -2.48 -9.84
CA VAL A 19 -0.10 -3.88 -9.93
C VAL A 19 1.12 -4.08 -9.05
N PHE A 20 1.04 -5.01 -8.11
CA PHE A 20 2.18 -5.50 -7.37
C PHE A 20 2.82 -6.62 -8.18
N VAL A 21 4.15 -6.55 -8.34
CA VAL A 21 4.98 -7.55 -9.00
C VAL A 21 6.06 -7.94 -8.00
N ASP A 22 6.20 -9.24 -7.73
CA ASP A 22 7.10 -9.75 -6.67
C ASP A 22 6.85 -9.11 -5.29
N GLY A 23 5.60 -8.71 -5.03
CA GLY A 23 5.20 -8.04 -3.81
C GLY A 23 5.62 -6.59 -3.74
N GLU A 24 5.94 -5.96 -4.87
CA GLU A 24 6.35 -4.57 -4.94
C GLU A 24 5.55 -3.82 -6.01
N ALA A 25 5.11 -2.61 -5.69
CA ALA A 25 4.45 -1.71 -6.63
C ALA A 25 5.07 -0.33 -6.56
N GLU A 26 5.42 0.24 -7.73
CA GLU A 26 5.86 1.61 -7.82
C GLU A 26 4.69 2.52 -8.16
N VAL A 27 4.45 3.52 -7.30
CA VAL A 27 3.33 4.44 -7.44
C VAL A 27 3.85 5.87 -7.41
N THR A 28 3.58 6.62 -8.46
CA THR A 28 3.97 8.04 -8.58
C THR A 28 2.82 8.98 -8.28
N ASP A 29 1.58 8.51 -8.45
CA ASP A 29 0.39 9.33 -8.26
C ASP A 29 0.07 9.55 -6.78
N LYS A 30 -0.16 10.82 -6.41
CA LYS A 30 -0.39 11.21 -5.02
C LYS A 30 -1.73 10.67 -4.50
N ALA A 31 -2.79 10.70 -5.31
CA ALA A 31 -4.10 10.21 -4.88
C ALA A 31 -4.05 8.70 -4.64
N THR A 32 -3.37 7.97 -5.52
CA THR A 32 -3.14 6.52 -5.34
C THR A 32 -2.30 6.23 -4.09
N ILE A 33 -1.27 7.03 -3.80
CA ILE A 33 -0.45 6.88 -2.57
C ILE A 33 -1.32 7.05 -1.32
N GLU A 34 -2.22 8.04 -1.29
CA GLU A 34 -3.10 8.26 -0.13
C GLU A 34 -4.14 7.14 0.02
N ALA A 35 -4.71 6.66 -1.09
CA ALA A 35 -5.63 5.52 -1.08
C ALA A 35 -4.95 4.23 -0.58
N LEU A 36 -3.75 3.91 -1.06
CA LEU A 36 -2.98 2.74 -0.62
C LEU A 36 -2.57 2.81 0.86
N ARG A 37 -2.34 4.02 1.40
CA ARG A 37 -2.07 4.23 2.83
C ARG A 37 -3.31 4.03 3.70
N GLY A 38 -4.51 4.23 3.14
CA GLY A 38 -5.79 3.99 3.82
C GLY A 38 -6.26 2.54 3.77
N LEU A 39 -5.58 1.67 3.02
CA LEU A 39 -5.96 0.26 2.92
C LEU A 39 -5.83 -0.46 4.26
N PRO A 40 -6.73 -1.41 4.55
CA PRO A 40 -6.66 -2.21 5.77
C PRO A 40 -5.35 -3.00 5.81
N ALA A 41 -4.75 -3.07 7.01
CA ALA A 41 -3.50 -3.80 7.24
C ALA A 41 -3.62 -5.31 6.92
N GLU A 42 -4.84 -5.83 6.84
CA GLU A 42 -5.12 -7.21 6.46
C GLU A 42 -4.72 -7.53 5.01
N LEU A 43 -4.71 -6.53 4.12
CA LEU A 43 -4.23 -6.69 2.74
C LEU A 43 -2.70 -6.75 2.66
N GLY A 44 -1.99 -6.41 3.74
CA GLY A 44 -0.53 -6.49 3.79
C GLY A 44 0.22 -5.43 2.97
N VAL A 45 -0.49 -4.43 2.42
CA VAL A 45 0.09 -3.33 1.66
C VAL A 45 0.76 -2.32 2.60
N ARG A 46 2.03 -2.00 2.36
CA ARG A 46 2.84 -1.08 3.18
C ARG A 46 3.67 -0.16 2.32
N ALA A 47 3.75 1.12 2.68
CA ALA A 47 4.64 2.06 1.99
C ALA A 47 6.09 1.87 2.45
N VAL A 48 7.00 1.58 1.52
CA VAL A 48 8.44 1.53 1.79
C VAL A 48 8.98 2.96 1.84
N GLY A 49 9.54 3.34 2.98
CA GLY A 49 10.11 4.69 3.20
C GLY A 49 9.16 5.73 3.79
N GLY A 50 7.91 5.36 4.12
CA GLY A 50 7.03 6.20 4.92
C GLY A 50 7.16 5.85 6.40
N ARG A 51 7.37 6.85 7.27
CA ARG A 51 7.20 6.73 8.73
C ARG A 51 5.89 5.96 9.00
N PRO A 52 5.88 4.93 9.87
CA PRO A 52 4.67 4.12 10.10
C PRO A 52 3.49 5.05 10.37
N ALA A 53 2.36 4.82 9.70
CA ALA A 53 1.12 5.47 10.05
C ALA A 53 0.87 5.10 11.51
N ALA A 54 0.96 6.10 12.40
CA ALA A 54 0.77 5.90 13.81
C ALA A 54 -0.60 5.23 13.99
N SER A 55 -0.59 4.00 14.48
CA SER A 55 -1.75 3.40 15.12
C SER A 55 -2.25 4.43 16.11
N ARG A 56 -3.39 5.07 15.82
CA ARG A 56 -4.19 5.68 16.88
C ARG A 56 -4.85 4.49 17.58
N PRO A 57 -4.51 4.16 18.83
CA PRO A 57 -5.45 3.45 19.65
C PRO A 57 -6.59 4.44 19.92
N THR A 58 -7.79 4.07 19.54
CA THR A 58 -8.99 4.66 20.13
C THR A 58 -9.01 4.18 21.59
N ASP A 59 -8.79 5.09 22.53
CA ASP A 59 -9.24 4.98 23.92
C ASP A 59 -10.25 6.12 24.16
#